data_AF-A0A7V0PT41-F1
#
_entry.id   AF-A0A7V0PT41-F1
#
_cell.length_a   1.000
_cell.length_b   1.000
_cell.length_c   1.000
_cell.angle_alpha   90.00
_cell.angle_beta   90.00
_cell.angle_gamma   90.00
#
_symmetry.space_group_name_H-M   'P 1'
#
loop_
_entity.id
_entity.type
_entity.pdbx_description
1 polymer ?
#
loop_
_entity_poly.entity_id
_entity_poly.type
_entity_poly.pdbx_seq_one_letter_code
_entity_poly.pdbx_strand_id
1 'polypeptide(L)' 'MSALKEKLFEKIQAHRSRTTRLAKEYGNVHLGDVTIAQAIGGMRGVKCLVTDISYLDPMEGIRF' A
#
# COMPACT_ATOMS: atom_id res chain seq x y z
N MET A 1 -8.61 -25.96 -10.15
CA MET A 1 -7.84 -24.80 -10.63
C MET A 1 -6.37 -25.14 -10.35
N SER A 2 -5.33 -24.35 -10.68
CA SER A 2 -3.99 -24.74 -10.19
C SER A 2 -3.90 -24.46 -8.69
N ALA A 3 -3.10 -25.24 -7.94
CA ALA A 3 -2.93 -25.03 -6.50
C ALA A 3 -2.49 -23.59 -6.16
N LEU A 4 -1.65 -22.99 -7.01
CA LEU A 4 -1.25 -21.59 -6.88
C LEU A 4 -2.43 -20.62 -7.03
N LYS A 5 -3.32 -20.87 -8.00
CA LYS A 5 -4.52 -20.03 -8.21
C LYS A 5 -5.51 -20.15 -7.04
N GLU A 6 -5.64 -21.34 -6.44
CA GLU A 6 -6.49 -21.56 -5.27
C GLU A 6 -5.94 -20.81 -4.05
N LYS A 7 -4.64 -20.93 -3.78
CA LYS A 7 -3.98 -20.17 -2.71
C LYS A 7 -4.04 -18.67 -2.91
N LEU A 8 -3.87 -18.20 -4.15
CA LEU A 8 -4.01 -16.77 -4.47
C LEU A 8 -5.45 -16.29 -4.24
N PHE A 9 -6.45 -17.09 -4.62
CA PHE A 9 -7.85 -16.75 -4.41
C PHE A 9 -8.18 -16.58 -2.92
N GLU A 10 -7.73 -17.51 -2.06
CA GLU A 10 -7.87 -17.40 -0.60
C GLU A 10 -7.28 -16.08 -0.07
N LYS A 11 -6.07 -15.72 -0.51
CA LYS A 11 -5.41 -14.46 -0.13
C LYS A 11 -6.19 -13.23 -0.61
N ILE A 12 -6.67 -13.22 -1.85
CA ILE A 12 -7.44 -12.09 -2.40
C ILE A 12 -8.69 -11.81 -1.56
N GLN A 13 -9.43 -12.85 -1.16
CA GLN A 13 -10.63 -12.67 -0.35
C GLN A 13 -10.31 -12.04 1.02
N ALA A 14 -9.24 -12.50 1.67
CA ALA A 14 -8.80 -11.93 2.95
C ALA A 14 -8.31 -10.48 2.82
N HIS A 15 -7.56 -10.15 1.77
CA HIS A 15 -7.05 -8.79 1.56
C HIS A 15 -8.15 -7.78 1.19
N ARG A 16 -9.17 -8.20 0.43
CA ARG A 16 -10.26 -7.32 0.01
C ARG A 16 -10.99 -6.73 1.21
N SER A 17 -11.33 -7.54 2.22
CA SER A 17 -12.00 -7.06 3.43
C SER A 17 -11.11 -6.09 4.23
N ARG A 18 -9.79 -6.36 4.33
CA ARG A 18 -8.82 -5.47 4.96
C ARG A 18 -8.80 -4.09 4.30
N THR A 19 -8.71 -4.04 2.97
CA THR A 19 -8.66 -2.78 2.21
C THR A 19 -9.97 -2.01 2.32
N THR A 20 -11.12 -2.67 2.21
CA THR A 20 -12.43 -2.03 2.40
C THR A 20 -12.56 -1.45 3.80
N ARG A 21 -12.11 -2.17 4.84
CA ARG A 21 -12.13 -1.69 6.22
C ARG A 21 -11.24 -0.46 6.40
N LEU A 22 -10.01 -0.49 5.89
CA LEU A 22 -9.07 0.64 5.97
C LEU A 22 -9.65 1.91 5.34
N ALA A 23 -10.19 1.80 4.13
CA ALA A 23 -10.80 2.95 3.46
C ALA A 23 -12.03 3.49 4.21
N LYS A 24 -12.86 2.61 4.77
CA LYS A 24 -14.10 3.01 5.46
C LYS A 24 -13.84 3.60 6.85
N GLU A 25 -12.98 2.97 7.64
CA GLU A 25 -12.76 3.34 9.04
C GLU A 25 -11.64 4.37 9.21
N TYR A 26 -10.64 4.37 8.31
CA TYR A 26 -9.42 5.18 8.45
C TYR A 26 -9.20 6.14 7.27
N GLY A 27 -10.19 6.33 6.40
CA GLY A 27 -10.07 7.18 5.20
C GLY A 27 -9.71 8.64 5.48
N ASN A 28 -9.97 9.13 6.70
CA ASN A 28 -9.63 10.50 7.13
C ASN A 28 -8.34 10.57 7.96
N VAL A 29 -7.60 9.47 8.12
CA VAL A 29 -6.31 9.48 8.82
C VAL A 29 -5.29 10.22 7.96
N HIS A 30 -4.67 11.23 8.54
CA HIS A 30 -3.67 12.05 7.87
C HIS A 30 -2.35 11.27 7.70
N LEU A 31 -1.81 11.26 6.47
CA LEU A 31 -0.56 10.55 6.12
C LEU A 31 0.66 11.47 6.01
N GLY A 32 0.45 12.78 6.05
CA GLY A 32 1.47 13.83 5.94
C GLY A 32 0.98 15.02 5.11
N ASP A 33 1.65 16.17 5.30
CA ASP A 33 1.37 17.38 4.55
C ASP A 33 2.01 17.37 3.15
N VAL A 34 1.41 18.11 2.22
CA VAL A 34 1.92 18.25 0.84
C VAL A 34 2.19 19.73 0.55
N THR A 35 3.40 20.01 0.06
CA THR A 35 3.84 21.36 -0.33
C THR A 35 3.80 21.56 -1.85
N ILE A 36 3.80 22.83 -2.28
CA ILE A 36 3.87 23.18 -3.73
C ILE A 36 5.13 22.62 -4.39
N ALA A 37 6.28 22.66 -3.69
CA ALA A 37 7.54 22.14 -4.21
C ALA A 37 7.47 20.62 -4.47
N GLN A 38 6.78 19.86 -3.61
CA GLN A 38 6.57 18.43 -3.82
C GLN A 38 5.62 18.16 -4.99
N ALA A 39 4.59 18.98 -5.18
CA ALA A 39 3.69 18.87 -6.32
C ALA A 39 4.43 19.11 -7.66
N ILE A 40 5.22 20.19 -7.75
CA ILE A 40 6.02 20.52 -8.95
C ILE A 40 7.16 19.51 -9.15
N GLY A 41 7.80 19.07 -8.07
CA GLY A 41 8.95 18.17 -8.08
C GLY A 41 8.61 16.69 -8.25
N GLY A 42 7.40 16.35 -8.68
CA GLY A 42 6.99 14.97 -8.97
C GLY A 42 6.75 14.11 -7.74
N MET A 43 6.05 14.64 -6.74
CA MET A 43 5.62 13.92 -5.52
C MET A 43 6.76 13.38 -4.64
N ARG A 44 7.96 13.97 -4.71
CA ARG A 44 9.11 13.54 -3.91
C ARG A 44 8.76 13.55 -2.40
N GLY A 45 8.84 12.37 -1.78
CA GLY A 45 8.56 12.20 -0.35
C GLY A 45 7.07 12.17 0.03
N VAL A 46 6.15 12.22 -0.94
CA VAL A 46 4.70 12.12 -0.69
C VAL A 46 4.28 10.66 -0.68
N LYS A 47 3.57 10.23 0.36
CA LYS A 47 3.00 8.88 0.49
C LYS A 47 1.64 8.81 -0.20
N CYS A 48 1.61 8.48 -1.50
CA CYS A 48 0.38 8.50 -2.31
C CYS A 48 -0.02 7.17 -2.96
N LEU A 49 0.80 6.11 -2.86
CA LEU A 49 0.54 4.80 -3.46
C LEU A 49 0.59 3.69 -2.41
N VAL A 50 -0.20 2.65 -2.64
CA VAL A 50 -0.22 1.42 -1.84
C VAL A 50 0.41 0.29 -2.64
N THR A 51 1.43 -0.36 -2.08
CA THR A 51 2.13 -1.50 -2.68
C THR A 51 2.27 -2.62 -1.65
N ASP A 52 1.86 -3.85 -1.99
CA ASP A 52 1.81 -4.97 -1.03
C ASP A 52 2.93 -6.02 -1.24
N ILE A 53 3.60 -6.02 -2.39
CA ILE A 53 4.56 -7.09 -2.76
C ILE A 53 5.93 -6.87 -2.13
N SER A 54 6.30 -5.62 -1.85
CA SER A 54 7.59 -5.33 -1.25
C SER A 54 7.58 -3.98 -0.53
N TYR A 55 8.55 -3.82 0.37
CA TYR A 55 8.88 -2.54 0.98
C TYR A 55 10.38 -2.44 1.25
N LEU A 56 10.89 -1.22 1.32
CA LEU A 56 12.29 -0.94 1.59
C LEU A 56 12.48 -0.71 3.09
N ASP A 57 13.18 -1.63 3.75
CA ASP A 57 13.66 -1.48 5.12
C ASP A 57 14.93 -0.62 5.09
N PRO A 58 15.01 0.47 5.87
CA PRO A 58 16.16 1.37 5.86
C PRO A 58 17.47 0.72 6.35
N MET A 59 17.40 -0.38 7.11
CA MET A 59 18.58 -1.08 7.63
C MET A 59 18.93 -2.34 6.84
N GLU A 60 17.92 -3.06 6.37
CA GLU A 60 18.08 -4.39 5.77
C GLU A 60 17.83 -4.42 4.25
N GLY A 61 17.39 -3.30 3.67
CA GLY A 61 17.12 -3.19 2.24
C GLY A 61 15.75 -3.73 1.81
N ILE A 62 15.64 -4.17 0.56
CA ILE A 62 14.36 -4.57 -0.03
C ILE A 62 13.87 -5.89 0.59
N ARG A 63 12.58 -5.93 0.98
CA ARG A 63 11.91 -7.13 1.45
C ARG A 63 10.78 -7.51 0.49
N PHE A 64 10.72 -8.78 0.11
CA PHE A 64 9.70 -9.38 -0.76
C PHE A 64 8.76 -10.28 0.03
#